data_AF-A0A8J5JH78-F1
#
_entry.id   AF-A0A8J5JH78-F1
#
_cell.length_a   1.000
_cell.length_b   1.000
_cell.length_c   1.000
_cell.angle_alpha   90.00
_cell.angle_beta   90.00
_cell.angle_gamma   90.00
#
_symmetry.space_group_name_H-M   'P 1'
#
loop_
_entity.id
_entity.type
_entity.pdbx_description
1 polymer ?
#
loop_
_entity_poly.entity_id
_entity_poly.type
_entity_poly.pdbx_seq_one_letter_code
_entity_poly.pdbx_strand_id
1 'polypeptide(L)'
;IKGFTDIDLQTKKWTADFSWDADNDQNKKISLDTTMISSPSTPGRASIHGNVKYMAQMYHIKLDVDAENLMHSRSGDNKFNLEVTTPSQNTIDLNIITNFESRST
;
A
#
# COMPACT_ATOMS: atom_id res chain seq x y z
N ILE A 1 9.87 -12.69 -17.65
CA ILE A 1 9.52 -11.82 -16.51
C ILE A 1 10.46 -12.17 -15.36
N LYS A 2 11.05 -11.19 -14.70
CA LYS A 2 11.93 -11.37 -13.52
C LYS A 2 11.42 -10.47 -12.40
N GLY A 3 11.52 -10.94 -11.16
CA GLY A 3 11.00 -10.23 -10.00
C GLY A 3 11.89 -10.42 -8.79
N PHE A 4 12.05 -9.35 -8.00
CA PHE A 4 12.74 -9.33 -6.73
C PHE A 4 11.86 -8.62 -5.71
N THR A 5 11.86 -9.10 -4.48
CA THR A 5 11.18 -8.45 -3.35
C THR A 5 12.06 -8.58 -2.13
N ASP A 6 12.14 -7.51 -1.36
CA ASP A 6 12.88 -7.46 -0.12
C ASP A 6 12.01 -6.77 0.95
N ILE A 7 11.91 -7.41 2.11
CA ILE A 7 11.06 -6.96 3.21
C ILE A 7 11.95 -6.90 4.45
N ASP A 8 12.19 -5.68 4.90
CA ASP A 8 12.85 -5.41 6.17
C ASP A 8 11.78 -5.16 7.24
N LEU A 9 11.59 -6.16 8.10
CA LEU A 9 10.62 -6.09 9.20
C LEU A 9 11.07 -5.15 10.34
N GLN A 10 12.37 -4.85 10.46
CA GLN A 10 12.88 -3.94 11.49
C GLN A 10 12.59 -2.49 11.11
N THR A 11 12.90 -2.11 9.87
CA THR A 11 12.61 -0.76 9.36
C THR A 11 11.19 -0.63 8.78
N LYS A 12 10.44 -1.73 8.73
CA LYS A 12 9.11 -1.82 8.13
C LYS A 12 9.11 -1.38 6.66
N LYS A 13 10.23 -1.60 5.97
CA LYS A 13 10.43 -1.22 4.58
C LYS A 13 10.13 -2.43 3.68
N TRP A 14 9.41 -2.18 2.60
CA TRP A 14 9.18 -3.14 1.53
C TRP A 14 9.61 -2.53 0.20
N THR A 15 10.55 -3.20 -0.46
CA THR A 15 10.96 -2.86 -1.82
C THR A 15 10.70 -4.04 -2.74
N ALA A 16 10.32 -3.76 -3.98
CA ALA A 16 10.15 -4.79 -4.99
C ALA A 16 10.44 -4.25 -6.39
N ASP A 17 10.96 -5.09 -7.26
CA ASP A 17 11.23 -4.79 -8.65
C ASP A 17 10.71 -5.93 -9.52
N PHE A 18 9.81 -5.62 -10.44
CA PHE A 18 9.26 -6.56 -11.42
C PHE A 18 9.55 -6.04 -12.82
N SER A 19 10.19 -6.83 -13.67
CA SER A 19 10.49 -6.45 -15.05
C SER A 19 10.07 -7.51 -16.06
N TRP A 20 9.62 -7.05 -17.22
CA TRP A 20 9.28 -7.90 -18.35
C TRP A 20 9.92 -7.31 -19.61
N ASP A 21 10.37 -8.17 -20.51
CA ASP A 21 10.93 -7.72 -21.80
C ASP A 21 12.05 -6.66 -21.66
N ALA A 22 12.84 -6.75 -20.58
CA ALA A 22 13.86 -5.77 -20.23
C ALA A 22 15.02 -5.72 -21.25
N ASP A 23 15.19 -6.77 -22.05
CA ASP A 23 16.19 -6.84 -23.13
C ASP A 23 15.85 -5.89 -24.29
N ASN A 24 14.55 -5.64 -24.51
CA ASN A 24 14.06 -4.74 -25.57
C ASN A 24 13.69 -3.35 -25.04
N ASP A 25 13.19 -3.26 -23.80
CA ASP A 25 12.83 -1.99 -23.16
C ASP A 25 13.06 -2.03 -21.65
N GLN A 26 14.07 -1.30 -21.18
CA GLN A 26 14.43 -1.22 -19.77
C GLN A 26 13.36 -0.55 -18.89
N ASN A 27 12.39 0.14 -19.50
CA ASN A 27 11.32 0.82 -18.78
C ASN A 27 10.14 -0.10 -18.49
N LYS A 28 10.05 -1.27 -19.13
CA LYS A 28 9.03 -2.30 -18.86
C LYS A 28 9.26 -2.98 -17.51
N LYS A 29 9.03 -2.19 -16.47
CA LYS A 29 9.17 -2.58 -15.08
C LYS A 29 8.25 -1.79 -14.16
N ILE A 30 7.99 -2.40 -13.01
CA ILE A 30 7.36 -1.83 -11.83
C ILE A 30 8.38 -1.88 -10.70
N SER A 31 8.71 -0.74 -10.10
CA SER A 31 9.53 -0.67 -8.88
C SER A 31 8.69 -0.11 -7.74
N LEU A 32 8.76 -0.72 -6.57
CA LEU A 32 8.10 -0.32 -5.33
C LEU A 32 9.17 0.02 -4.29
N ASP A 33 9.05 1.16 -3.64
CA ASP A 33 9.80 1.52 -2.44
C ASP A 33 8.80 2.09 -1.43
N THR A 34 8.46 1.31 -0.41
CA THR A 34 7.41 1.64 0.54
C THR A 34 7.86 1.42 1.97
N THR A 35 7.33 2.21 2.89
CA THR A 35 7.56 2.11 4.33
C THR A 35 6.22 2.08 5.04
N MET A 36 6.05 1.10 5.93
CA MET A 36 4.88 0.99 6.79
C MET A 36 5.14 1.71 8.12
N ILE A 37 4.23 2.62 8.45
CA ILE A 37 4.19 3.37 9.69
C ILE A 37 3.05 2.79 10.53
N SER A 38 3.38 2.23 11.68
CA SER A 38 2.40 1.69 12.63
C SER A 38 2.91 1.81 14.05
N SER A 39 2.00 2.00 15.00
CA SER A 39 2.33 2.17 16.42
C SER A 39 1.72 1.06 17.28
N PRO A 40 2.47 0.49 18.24
CA PRO A 40 1.91 -0.40 19.24
C PRO A 40 0.81 0.25 20.09
N SER A 41 0.79 1.58 20.21
CA SER A 41 -0.27 2.31 20.93
C SER A 41 -1.61 2.34 20.20
N THR A 42 -1.62 2.05 18.90
CA THR A 42 -2.82 2.01 18.04
C THR A 42 -2.74 0.80 17.10
N PRO A 43 -2.86 -0.43 17.61
CA PRO A 43 -2.63 -1.65 16.84
C PRO A 43 -3.59 -1.87 15.66
N GLY A 44 -4.70 -1.14 15.61
CA GLY A 44 -5.64 -1.11 14.47
C GLY A 44 -5.27 -0.13 13.36
N ARG A 45 -4.26 0.73 13.56
CA ARG A 45 -3.91 1.80 12.63
C ARG A 45 -2.54 1.57 12.01
N ALA A 46 -2.49 1.60 10.69
CA ALA A 46 -1.26 1.57 9.92
C ALA A 46 -1.37 2.51 8.72
N SER A 47 -0.24 3.07 8.32
CA SER A 47 -0.10 3.82 7.10
C SER A 47 1.05 3.26 6.27
N ILE A 48 0.90 3.17 4.96
CA ILE A 48 1.95 2.77 4.03
C ILE A 48 2.23 3.96 3.13
N HIS A 49 3.45 4.48 3.17
CA HIS A 49 3.89 5.57 2.33
C HIS A 49 4.95 5.05 1.36
N GLY A 50 4.92 5.47 0.10
CA GLY A 50 5.98 5.07 -0.81
C GLY A 50 5.85 5.58 -2.22
N ASN A 51 6.78 5.09 -3.04
CA ASN A 51 6.91 5.41 -4.44
C ASN A 51 6.68 4.16 -5.27
N VAL A 52 5.91 4.32 -6.34
CA VAL A 52 5.71 3.30 -7.38
C VAL A 52 6.26 3.87 -8.68
N LYS A 53 7.25 3.22 -9.27
CA LYS A 53 7.74 3.54 -10.60
C LYS A 53 7.16 2.56 -11.60
N TYR A 54 6.28 3.01 -12.50
CA TYR A 54 5.72 2.20 -13.58
C TYR A 54 6.09 2.80 -14.93
N MET A 55 6.65 2.01 -15.84
CA MET A 55 7.02 2.49 -17.20
C MET A 55 7.85 3.78 -17.17
N ALA A 56 8.85 3.81 -16.29
CA ALA A 56 9.71 4.96 -15.97
C ALA A 56 9.05 6.16 -15.28
N GLN A 57 7.73 6.16 -15.07
CA GLN A 57 6.99 7.23 -14.42
C GLN A 57 6.85 6.97 -12.92
N MET A 58 7.05 8.00 -12.10
CA MET A 58 6.98 7.90 -10.64
C MET A 58 5.62 8.38 -10.12
N TYR A 59 5.01 7.54 -9.29
CA TYR A 59 3.78 7.80 -8.57
C TYR A 59 4.09 7.77 -7.08
N HIS A 60 3.49 8.67 -6.32
CA HIS A 60 3.54 8.64 -4.86
C HIS A 60 2.25 8.01 -4.35
N ILE A 61 2.37 7.06 -3.43
CA ILE A 61 1.23 6.38 -2.82
C ILE A 61 1.24 6.59 -1.31
N LYS A 62 0.05 6.81 -0.77
CA LYS A 62 -0.20 6.80 0.67
C LYS A 62 -1.47 5.99 0.92
N LEU A 63 -1.35 4.92 1.71
CA LEU A 63 -2.47 4.08 2.10
C LEU A 63 -2.60 4.11 3.61
N ASP A 64 -3.66 4.75 4.11
CA ASP A 64 -4.03 4.70 5.52
C ASP A 64 -5.08 3.60 5.74
N VAL A 65 -4.85 2.78 6.75
CA VAL A 65 -5.75 1.71 7.19
C VAL A 65 -6.08 1.94 8.66
N ASP A 66 -7.37 2.05 8.95
CA ASP A 66 -7.92 2.04 10.30
C ASP A 66 -8.87 0.85 10.43
N ALA A 67 -8.49 -0.14 11.22
CA ALA A 67 -9.27 -1.33 11.51
C ALA A 67 -9.53 -1.35 13.01
N GLU A 68 -10.77 -1.03 13.40
CA GLU A 68 -11.18 -0.92 14.80
C GLU A 68 -10.98 -2.24 15.57
N ASN A 69 -11.05 -3.40 14.88
CA ASN A 69 -10.95 -4.69 15.55
C ASN A 69 -10.36 -5.81 14.66
N LEU A 70 -9.03 -5.84 14.47
CA LEU A 70 -8.34 -6.95 13.77
C LEU A 70 -8.43 -8.29 14.53
N MET A 71 -8.68 -8.26 15.84
CA MET A 71 -8.65 -9.42 16.74
C MET A 71 -10.03 -10.07 16.96
N HIS A 72 -11.13 -9.36 16.73
CA HIS A 72 -12.50 -9.90 16.84
C HIS A 72 -13.24 -9.73 15.52
N SER A 73 -13.24 -10.80 14.72
CA SER A 73 -14.25 -11.09 13.69
C SER A 73 -14.64 -9.95 12.74
N ARG A 74 -13.69 -9.13 12.25
CA ARG A 74 -13.92 -8.06 11.25
C ARG A 74 -15.06 -7.09 11.58
N SER A 75 -15.64 -7.14 12.78
CA SER A 75 -16.85 -6.42 13.14
C SER A 75 -16.51 -5.01 13.60
N GLY A 76 -17.26 -4.02 13.10
CA GLY A 76 -17.00 -2.59 13.36
C GLY A 76 -16.65 -1.80 12.10
N ASP A 77 -16.28 -0.55 12.29
CA ASP A 77 -15.97 0.38 11.21
C ASP A 77 -14.50 0.23 10.78
N ASN A 78 -14.30 -0.15 9.52
CA ASN A 78 -12.97 -0.19 8.91
C ASN A 78 -12.90 0.89 7.84
N LYS A 79 -11.78 1.60 7.79
CA LYS A 79 -11.52 2.66 6.82
C LYS A 79 -10.21 2.40 6.11
N PHE A 80 -10.25 2.55 4.79
CA PHE A 80 -9.10 2.51 3.91
C PHE A 80 -9.09 3.82 3.12
N ASN A 81 -8.00 4.57 3.20
CA ASN A 81 -7.81 5.77 2.38
C ASN A 81 -6.55 5.57 1.53
N LEU A 82 -6.72 5.47 0.22
CA LEU A 82 -5.63 5.38 -0.73
C LEU A 82 -5.53 6.70 -1.50
N GLU A 83 -4.41 7.40 -1.33
CA GLU A 83 -4.04 8.58 -2.09
C GLU A 83 -2.97 8.18 -3.11
N VAL A 84 -3.17 8.54 -4.37
CA VAL A 84 -2.19 8.32 -5.45
C VAL A 84 -1.91 9.65 -6.14
N THR A 85 -0.67 10.13 -6.02
CA THR A 85 -0.19 11.30 -6.76
C THR A 85 0.55 10.85 -8.01
N THR A 86 0.04 11.30 -9.15
CA THR A 86 0.60 11.06 -10.48
C THR A 86 1.87 11.88 -10.73
N PRO A 87 2.70 11.51 -11.73
CA PRO A 87 3.87 12.31 -12.11
C PRO A 87 3.56 13.77 -12.43
N SER A 88 2.37 14.02 -13.00
CA SER A 88 1.88 15.36 -13.31
C SER A 88 1.31 16.10 -12.10
N GLN A 89 1.56 15.61 -10.88
CA GLN A 89 1.14 16.19 -9.61
C GLN A 89 -0.38 16.27 -9.41
N ASN A 90 -1.15 15.43 -10.12
CA ASN A 90 -2.57 15.24 -9.83
C ASN A 90 -2.72 14.13 -8.79
N THR A 91 -3.52 14.37 -7.75
CA THR A 91 -3.81 13.39 -6.70
C THR A 91 -5.22 12.84 -6.86
N ILE A 92 -5.33 11.52 -6.76
CA ILE A 92 -6.59 10.78 -6.75
C ILE A 92 -6.73 10.13 -5.38
N ASP A 93 -7.85 10.42 -4.72
CA ASP A 93 -8.17 9.88 -3.40
C ASP A 93 -9.29 8.85 -3.52
N LEU A 94 -9.06 7.66 -2.98
CA LEU A 94 -10.02 6.59 -2.85
C LEU A 94 -10.25 6.30 -1.37
N ASN A 95 -11.43 6.67 -0.88
CA ASN A 95 -11.85 6.42 0.49
C ASN A 95 -12.90 5.31 0.51
N ILE A 96 -12.58 4.21 1.17
CA ILE A 96 -13.45 3.06 1.35
C ILE A 96 -13.73 2.92 2.84
N ILE A 97 -15.01 2.94 3.19
CA ILE A 97 -15.48 2.69 4.55
C ILE A 97 -16.34 1.43 4.49
N THR A 98 -16.00 0.44 5.32
CA THR A 98 -16.77 -0.80 5.43
C THR A 98 -17.19 -1.00 6.86
N ASN A 99 -18.49 -1.23 7.06
CA ASN A 99 -19.04 -1.67 8.34
C ASN A 99 -19.41 -3.15 8.21
N PHE A 100 -18.91 -3.98 9.12
CA PHE A 100 -19.31 -5.38 9.20
C PHE A 100 -20.09 -5.61 10.49
N GLU A 101 -21.36 -5.98 10.34
CA GLU A 101 -22.20 -6.35 11.48
C GLU A 101 -22.28 -7.88 11.58
N SER A 102 -21.86 -8.44 12.72
CA SER A 102 -22.13 -9.83 13.05
C SER A 102 -23.61 -9.98 13.37
N ARG A 103 -24.41 -10.56 12.47
CA ARG A 103 -25.77 -10.99 12.81
C ARG A 103 -25.70 -12.21 13.73
N SER A 104 -26.03 -12.02 15.00
CA SER A 104 -26.33 -13.11 15.93
C SER A 104 -27.56 -13.86 15.42
N THR A 105 -27.40 -15.13 15.06
CA THR A 105 -28.48 -16.11 14.84
C THR A 105 -28.92 -16.72 16.16
#